data_AF-A0A3C0JLE6-F1
#
_entry.id   AF-A0A3C0JLE6-F1
#
_cell.length_a   1.000
_cell.length_b   1.000
_cell.length_c   1.000
_cell.angle_alpha   90.00
_cell.angle_beta   90.00
_cell.angle_gamma   90.00
#
_symmetry.space_group_name_H-M   'P 1'
#
loop_
_entity.id
_entity.type
_entity.pdbx_description
1 polymer ?
#
loop_
_entity_poly.entity_id
_entity_poly.type
_entity_poly.pdbx_seq_one_letter_code
_entity_poly.pdbx_strand_id
1 'polypeptide(L)' 'MAQTYIGSSVLRKEDLRFMMGKARYVDDVKLPHMLHSAILRSPHAHARVLSIDASA' A
#
# COMPACT_ATOMS: atom_id res chain seq x y z
N MET A 1 13.39 39.32 0.13
CA MET A 1 11.95 39.58 0.37
C MET A 1 11.36 38.30 0.93
N ALA A 2 10.69 38.35 2.08
CA ALA A 2 10.08 37.16 2.67
C ALA A 2 8.99 36.64 1.73
N GLN A 3 9.14 35.41 1.27
CA GLN A 3 8.17 34.79 0.37
C GLN A 3 6.92 34.42 1.18
N THR A 4 5.80 35.11 0.93
CA THR A 4 4.52 34.78 1.55
C THR A 4 4.00 33.47 0.93
N TYR A 5 4.01 32.38 1.70
CA TYR A 5 3.58 31.06 1.23
C TYR A 5 2.07 30.98 0.94
N ILE A 6 1.27 31.80 1.60
CA ILE A 6 -0.19 31.85 1.40
C ILE A 6 -0.49 32.58 0.09
N GLY A 7 -1.24 31.94 -0.81
CA GLY A 7 -1.63 32.50 -2.12
C GLY A 7 -0.59 32.35 -3.24
N SER A 8 0.60 31.83 -2.94
CA SER A 8 1.66 31.60 -3.94
C SER A 8 1.52 30.24 -4.62
N SER A 9 1.73 30.18 -5.95
CA SER A 9 1.83 28.92 -6.70
C SER A 9 3.18 28.25 -6.50
N VAL A 10 3.37 27.60 -5.35
CA VAL A 10 4.61 26.88 -5.01
C VAL A 10 4.61 25.46 -5.59
N LEU A 11 5.77 24.99 -6.02
CA LEU A 11 5.96 23.59 -6.41
C LEU A 11 5.76 22.68 -5.20
N ARG A 12 5.24 21.48 -5.44
CA ARG A 12 4.96 20.53 -4.37
C ARG A 12 6.27 19.93 -3.86
N LYS A 13 6.36 19.74 -2.54
CA LYS A 13 7.58 19.24 -1.90
C LYS A 13 7.79 17.75 -2.19
N GLU A 14 6.71 17.02 -2.39
CA GLU A 14 6.68 15.57 -2.54
C GLU A 14 6.97 15.08 -3.97
N ASP A 15 6.88 15.96 -4.97
CA ASP A 15 6.99 15.59 -6.40
C ASP A 15 8.28 14.82 -6.69
N LEU A 16 9.41 15.33 -6.19
CA LEU A 16 10.72 14.78 -6.48
C LEU A 16 10.84 13.30 -6.09
N ARG A 17 10.36 12.90 -4.90
CA ARG A 17 10.44 11.49 -4.48
C ARG A 17 9.48 10.60 -5.27
N PHE A 18 8.33 11.12 -5.69
CA PHE A 18 7.37 10.35 -6.49
C PHE A 18 7.88 10.16 -7.93
N MET A 19 8.34 11.24 -8.57
CA MET A 19 8.83 11.21 -9.95
C MET A 19 10.10 10.36 -10.12
N MET A 20 10.94 10.28 -9.09
CA MET A 20 12.16 9.48 -9.13
C MET A 20 11.97 8.02 -8.68
N GLY A 21 10.73 7.57 -8.41
CA GLY A 21 10.47 6.23 -7.87
C GLY A 21 11.10 5.99 -6.48
N LYS A 22 11.38 7.06 -5.73
CA LYS A 22 11.96 7.00 -4.37
C LYS A 22 10.91 7.11 -3.27
N ALA A 23 9.64 7.32 -3.63
CA ALA A 23 8.55 7.19 -2.70
C ALA A 23 8.44 5.73 -2.24
N ARG A 24 8.06 5.52 -0.98
CA ARG A 24 7.80 4.20 -0.43
C ARG A 24 6.31 4.09 -0.10
N TYR A 25 5.66 3.12 -0.70
CA TYR A 25 4.34 2.63 -0.37
C TYR A 25 4.44 1.39 0.52
N VAL A 26 3.30 0.87 0.97
CA VAL A 26 3.26 -0.27 1.90
C VAL A 26 3.96 -1.50 1.32
N ASP A 27 3.78 -1.79 0.03
CA ASP A 27 4.36 -2.98 -0.62
C ASP A 27 5.87 -2.86 -0.95
N ASP A 28 6.39 -1.62 -0.93
CA ASP A 28 7.83 -1.35 -1.10
C ASP A 28 8.64 -1.66 0.18
N VAL A 29 7.96 -1.89 1.30
CA VAL A 29 8.61 -2.26 2.56
C VAL A 29 9.10 -3.70 2.47
N LYS A 30 10.39 -3.90 2.76
CA LYS A 30 11.02 -5.21 2.89
C LYS A 30 11.71 -5.28 4.25
N LEU A 31 11.39 -6.30 5.03
CA LEU A 31 11.98 -6.56 6.34
C LEU A 31 12.72 -7.90 6.33
N PRO A 32 13.78 -8.09 7.14
CA PRO A 32 14.36 -9.41 7.35
C PRO A 32 13.29 -10.40 7.81
N HIS A 33 13.26 -11.59 7.20
CA HIS A 33 12.30 -12.66 7.49
C HIS A 33 10.82 -12.30 7.25
N MET A 34 10.54 -11.29 6.40
CA MET A 34 9.17 -10.94 6.03
C MET A 34 8.45 -12.12 5.39
N LEU A 35 7.32 -12.53 5.98
CA LEU A 35 6.43 -13.53 5.42
C LEU A 35 5.35 -12.89 4.55
N HIS A 36 4.78 -13.69 3.65
CA HIS A 36 3.65 -13.29 2.83
C HIS A 36 2.41 -14.11 3.22
N SER A 37 1.25 -13.47 3.23
CA SER A 37 -0.04 -14.12 3.49
C SER A 37 -0.90 -14.16 2.23
N ALA A 38 -1.65 -15.24 2.05
CA ALA A 38 -2.69 -15.35 1.05
C ALA A 38 -4.06 -15.58 1.71
N ILE A 39 -5.13 -15.14 1.07
CA ILE A 39 -6.50 -15.26 1.57
C ILE A 39 -7.31 -16.08 0.56
N LEU A 40 -7.81 -17.24 0.99
CA LEU A 40 -8.84 -17.97 0.26
C LEU A 40 -10.19 -17.29 0.47
N ARG A 41 -10.90 -16.97 -0.62
CA ARG A 41 -12.21 -16.32 -0.57
C ARG A 41 -13.31 -17.30 -0.96
N SER A 42 -14.51 -17.07 -0.44
CA SER A 42 -15.69 -17.85 -0.83
C SER A 42 -15.97 -17.65 -2.33
N PRO A 43 -16.22 -18.73 -3.09
CA PRO A 43 -16.75 -18.63 -4.45
C PRO A 43 -18.26 -18.39 -4.48
N HIS A 44 -18.94 -18.44 -3.32
CA HIS A 44 -20.39 -18.27 -3.19
C HIS A 44 -20.72 -16.97 -2.45
N ALA A 45 -21.72 -16.23 -2.95
CA ALA A 45 -22.22 -15.02 -2.30
C ALA A 45 -22.93 -15.31 -0.97
N HIS A 46 -23.61 -16.47 -0.87
CA HIS A 46 -24.25 -16.95 0.35
C HIS A 46 -24.21 -18.47 0.40
N ALA A 47 -23.51 -19.01 1.39
CA ALA A 47 -23.42 -20.44 1.66
C ALA A 47 -22.99 -20.66 3.11
N ARG A 48 -23.28 -21.85 3.64
CA ARG A 48 -22.74 -22.28 4.93
C ARG A 48 -21.43 -23.04 4.69
N VAL A 49 -20.35 -22.66 5.37
CA VAL A 49 -19.10 -23.42 5.36
C VAL A 49 -19.29 -24.66 6.23
N LEU A 50 -19.20 -25.85 5.65
CA LEU A 50 -19.37 -27.11 6.38
C LEU A 50 -18.05 -27.63 6.95
N SER A 51 -16.95 -27.49 6.21
CA SER A 51 -15.61 -27.88 6.61
C SER A 51 -14.57 -27.10 5.81
N ILE A 52 -13.34 -27.05 6.33
CA ILE A 52 -12.14 -26.59 5.64
C ILE A 52 -11.08 -27.64 5.90
N ASP A 53 -10.46 -28.16 4.83
CA ASP A 53 -9.23 -28.94 4.93
C ASP A 53 -8.05 -28.03 4.63
N ALA A 54 -7.13 -27.90 5.59
CA ALA A 54 -5.93 -27.09 5.49
C ALA A 54 -4.65 -27.95 5.43
N SER A 55 -4.80 -29.27 5.28
CA SER A 55 -3.69 -30.13 4.88
C SER A 55 -3.32 -29.88 3.42
N ALA A 56 -2.12 -30.30 3.04
CA ALA A 56 -1.56 -30.12 1.71
C ALA A 56 -1.93 -31.29 0.79
#